data_AF-A0A9E4CLP7-F1
#
_entry.id   AF-A0A9E4CLP7-F1
#
_cell.length_a   1.000
_cell.length_b   1.000
_cell.length_c   1.000
_cell.angle_alpha   90.00
_cell.angle_beta   90.00
_cell.angle_gamma   90.00
#
_symmetry.space_group_name_H-M   'P 1'
#
loop_
_entity.id
_entity.type
_entity.pdbx_description
1 polymer ?
#
loop_
_entity_poly.entity_id
_entity_poly.type
_entity_poly.pdbx_seq_one_letter_code
_entity_poly.pdbx_strand_id
1 'polypeptide(L)'
;TGTHQFDHIVAHELAHHWFGDAITPRCWPDIWLNEGFASYAEALWVEAQQGGEAYRRFMREQDLGAFDGSVYIADTSDVRVLFGDTVYDKGAWVLHMLRGILGDEVFFSALHAYATDPRFLYHNAATADFQALCQAVSGRDLEWFFAQWIYRIGRPVYHYRWEVQGGGGMFTTVLDITQQPSQPYQNARLFTMPLEIRLRGAQLDTLVTVWDSLAQQQFRLVTAQRPTFLEIDPDDWVLKELVEVPRDEFSGIPLDFRLAQNYPNPFNSATVIRFGIPAPGAVLIEIFDLLGRRVLTQRTERLITGFHQFVWDGRDAAGRELPSGVYVYRLSAGKQARAAKMVLLR
;
A
#
# COMPACT_ATOMS: atom_id res chain seq x y z
N THR A 1 2.39 -23.88 32.88
CA THR A 1 3.79 -24.19 32.50
C THR A 1 3.80 -24.52 31.03
N GLY A 2 4.62 -23.81 30.25
CA GLY A 2 4.69 -23.93 28.79
C GLY A 2 5.22 -22.61 28.23
N THR A 3 5.80 -22.62 27.03
CA THR A 3 6.27 -21.38 26.37
C THR A 3 5.13 -20.56 25.76
N HIS A 4 3.88 -21.05 25.82
CA HIS A 4 2.69 -20.44 25.22
C HIS A 4 2.81 -20.14 23.72
N GLN A 5 3.80 -20.75 23.07
CA GLN A 5 4.21 -20.45 21.69
C GLN A 5 3.14 -20.84 20.66
N PHE A 6 2.28 -21.81 20.97
CA PHE A 6 1.27 -22.36 20.07
C PHE A 6 -0.16 -22.13 20.56
N ASP A 7 -0.36 -21.23 21.53
CA ASP A 7 -1.70 -20.97 22.08
C ASP A 7 -2.65 -20.37 21.03
N HIS A 8 -2.12 -19.68 20.01
CA HIS A 8 -2.90 -19.24 18.85
C HIS A 8 -3.49 -20.42 18.08
N ILE A 9 -2.75 -21.53 17.92
CA ILE A 9 -3.28 -22.75 17.29
C ILE A 9 -4.44 -23.31 18.13
N VAL A 10 -4.37 -23.25 19.45
CA VAL A 10 -5.51 -23.68 20.29
C VAL A 10 -6.73 -22.78 20.06
N ALA A 11 -6.54 -21.48 19.90
CA ALA A 11 -7.62 -20.55 19.55
C ALA A 11 -8.21 -20.86 18.17
N HIS A 12 -7.36 -21.21 17.19
CA HIS A 12 -7.76 -21.64 15.84
C HIS A 12 -8.68 -22.87 15.90
N GLU A 13 -8.21 -23.95 16.50
CA GLU A 13 -8.97 -25.20 16.59
C GLU A 13 -10.27 -25.03 17.40
N LEU A 14 -10.25 -24.18 18.43
CA LEU A 14 -11.46 -23.87 19.20
C LEU A 14 -12.47 -23.06 18.39
N ALA A 15 -12.00 -22.16 17.50
CA ALA A 15 -12.88 -21.40 16.63
C ALA A 15 -13.65 -22.30 15.64
N HIS A 16 -13.06 -23.43 15.22
CA HIS A 16 -13.73 -24.39 14.35
C HIS A 16 -15.01 -24.99 14.92
N HIS A 17 -15.15 -25.06 16.25
CA HIS A 17 -16.42 -25.46 16.86
C HIS A 17 -17.61 -24.61 16.40
N TRP A 18 -17.39 -23.31 16.13
CA TRP A 18 -18.41 -22.43 15.54
C TRP A 18 -18.29 -22.39 14.01
N PHE A 19 -17.10 -22.12 13.49
CA PHE A 19 -16.85 -21.87 12.06
C PHE A 19 -16.09 -23.05 11.44
N GLY A 20 -16.85 -24.02 10.93
CA GLY A 20 -16.35 -25.29 10.42
C GLY A 20 -17.25 -26.45 10.80
N ASP A 21 -17.55 -26.56 12.09
CA ASP A 21 -18.36 -27.66 12.64
C ASP A 21 -19.83 -27.28 12.77
N ALA A 22 -20.13 -26.23 13.55
CA ALA A 22 -21.51 -25.78 13.73
C ALA A 22 -22.03 -25.04 12.50
N ILE A 23 -21.20 -24.25 11.83
CA ILE A 23 -21.52 -23.62 10.54
C ILE A 23 -20.49 -24.10 9.53
N THR A 24 -20.88 -25.06 8.70
CA THR A 24 -20.01 -25.68 7.69
C THR A 24 -20.14 -24.93 6.36
N PRO A 25 -19.10 -24.83 5.51
CA PRO A 25 -19.23 -24.19 4.21
C PRO A 25 -20.17 -25.02 3.33
N ARG A 26 -20.94 -24.34 2.48
CA ARG A 26 -21.89 -24.97 1.56
C ARG A 26 -21.20 -25.81 0.49
N CYS A 27 -20.02 -25.39 0.06
CA CYS A 27 -19.15 -26.16 -0.82
C CYS A 27 -17.69 -25.75 -0.61
N TRP A 28 -16.76 -26.57 -1.12
CA TRP A 28 -15.32 -26.31 -1.04
C TRP A 28 -14.87 -24.92 -1.53
N PRO A 29 -15.47 -24.30 -2.56
CA PRO A 29 -15.15 -22.92 -2.91
C PRO A 29 -15.35 -21.89 -1.78
N ASP A 30 -16.24 -22.16 -0.83
CA ASP A 30 -16.51 -21.30 0.33
C ASP A 30 -15.59 -21.61 1.54
N ILE A 31 -14.54 -22.42 1.37
CA ILE A 31 -13.69 -22.92 2.47
C ILE A 31 -13.07 -21.82 3.36
N TRP A 32 -12.90 -20.60 2.83
CA TRP A 32 -12.41 -19.46 3.62
C TRP A 32 -13.33 -19.09 4.80
N LEU A 33 -14.63 -19.44 4.74
CA LEU A 33 -15.55 -19.27 5.88
C LEU A 33 -15.16 -20.11 7.09
N ASN A 34 -14.36 -21.17 6.89
CA ASN A 34 -13.76 -21.94 7.97
C ASN A 34 -12.42 -21.35 8.35
N GLU A 35 -11.44 -21.54 7.46
CA GLU A 35 -10.03 -21.32 7.78
C GLU A 35 -9.75 -19.83 8.01
N GLY A 36 -10.36 -18.94 7.23
CA GLY A 36 -10.21 -17.50 7.42
C GLY A 36 -10.82 -17.00 8.74
N PHE A 37 -11.94 -17.59 9.19
CA PHE A 37 -12.54 -17.28 10.49
C PHE A 37 -11.69 -17.81 11.64
N ALA A 38 -11.18 -19.04 11.51
CA ALA A 38 -10.31 -19.63 12.52
C ALA A 38 -8.99 -18.86 12.65
N SER A 39 -8.33 -18.52 11.54
CA SER A 39 -7.15 -17.66 11.52
C SER A 39 -7.42 -16.26 12.08
N TYR A 40 -8.59 -15.67 11.81
CA TYR A 40 -8.94 -14.38 12.41
C TYR A 40 -9.20 -14.48 13.93
N ALA A 41 -9.73 -15.60 14.41
CA ALA A 41 -9.92 -15.84 15.84
C ALA A 41 -8.58 -15.87 16.60
N GLU A 42 -7.50 -16.32 15.96
CA GLU A 42 -6.14 -16.20 16.52
C GLU A 42 -5.78 -14.74 16.78
N ALA A 43 -6.04 -13.86 15.81
CA ALA A 43 -5.79 -12.44 15.95
C ALA A 43 -6.63 -11.84 17.09
N LEU A 44 -7.92 -12.18 17.17
CA LEU A 44 -8.80 -11.74 18.27
C LEU A 44 -8.33 -12.26 19.64
N TRP A 45 -7.79 -13.48 19.70
CA TRP A 45 -7.19 -14.00 20.92
C TRP A 45 -5.95 -13.20 21.32
N VAL A 46 -5.06 -12.88 20.37
CA VAL A 46 -3.89 -12.01 20.61
C VAL A 46 -4.34 -10.63 21.12
N GLU A 47 -5.38 -10.04 20.53
CA GLU A 47 -5.95 -8.77 20.99
C GLU A 47 -6.44 -8.86 22.43
N ALA A 48 -7.17 -9.92 22.78
CA ALA A 48 -7.71 -10.12 24.12
C ALA A 48 -6.60 -10.31 25.18
N GLN A 49 -5.47 -10.94 24.82
CA GLN A 49 -4.36 -11.19 25.74
C GLN A 49 -3.38 -10.02 25.85
N GLN A 50 -3.12 -9.33 24.74
CA GLN A 50 -1.98 -8.41 24.61
C GLN A 50 -2.36 -7.00 24.11
N GLY A 51 -3.61 -6.79 23.72
CA GLY A 51 -4.14 -5.50 23.28
C GLY A 51 -3.93 -5.19 21.80
N GLY A 52 -4.43 -4.02 21.38
CA GLY A 52 -4.54 -3.65 19.97
C GLY A 52 -3.23 -3.51 19.19
N GLU A 53 -2.11 -3.17 19.84
CA GLU A 53 -0.79 -3.12 19.16
C GLU A 53 -0.31 -4.52 18.76
N ALA A 54 -0.45 -5.49 19.67
CA ALA A 54 -0.10 -6.87 19.40
C ALA A 54 -1.02 -7.48 18.33
N TYR A 55 -2.32 -7.15 18.35
CA TYR A 55 -3.27 -7.49 17.30
C TYR A 55 -2.83 -7.00 15.92
N ARG A 56 -2.52 -5.70 15.79
CA ARG A 56 -2.07 -5.13 14.52
C ARG A 56 -0.74 -5.73 14.06
N ARG A 57 0.19 -5.99 14.99
CA ARG A 57 1.44 -6.70 14.68
C ARG A 57 1.17 -8.10 14.14
N PHE A 58 0.29 -8.86 14.80
CA PHE A 58 -0.10 -10.19 14.35
C PHE A 58 -0.70 -10.14 12.94
N MET A 59 -1.63 -9.22 12.67
CA MET A 59 -2.21 -9.07 11.32
C MET A 59 -1.15 -8.74 10.27
N ARG A 60 -0.22 -7.82 10.55
CA ARG A 60 0.90 -7.50 9.65
C ARG A 60 1.81 -8.71 9.37
N GLU A 61 2.04 -9.56 10.37
CA GLU A 61 2.84 -10.78 10.19
C GLU A 61 2.15 -11.80 9.28
N GLN A 62 0.80 -11.80 9.23
CA GLN A 62 0.04 -12.61 8.28
C GLN A 62 -0.09 -11.99 6.88
N ASP A 63 0.39 -10.76 6.66
CA ASP A 63 0.55 -10.23 5.31
C ASP A 63 1.80 -10.83 4.64
N LEU A 64 1.64 -12.02 4.05
CA LEU A 64 2.71 -12.72 3.32
C LEU A 64 3.01 -12.13 1.94
N GLY A 65 2.28 -11.08 1.57
CA GLY A 65 2.50 -10.34 0.36
C GLY A 65 1.72 -10.87 -0.84
N ALA A 66 2.36 -11.72 -1.64
CA ALA A 66 1.78 -12.23 -2.88
C ALA A 66 0.78 -13.37 -2.59
N PHE A 67 -0.47 -13.00 -2.28
CA PHE A 67 -1.57 -13.97 -2.25
C PHE A 67 -1.98 -14.34 -3.67
N ASP A 68 -1.53 -15.51 -4.12
CA ASP A 68 -1.67 -15.96 -5.51
C ASP A 68 -3.03 -16.60 -5.84
N GLY A 69 -4.11 -16.03 -5.28
CA GLY A 69 -5.48 -16.46 -5.51
C GLY A 69 -6.57 -15.58 -4.91
N SER A 70 -7.81 -15.99 -5.13
CA SER A 70 -8.99 -15.54 -4.39
C SER A 70 -9.19 -16.41 -3.16
N VAL A 71 -9.85 -15.90 -2.12
CA VAL A 71 -10.25 -16.74 -0.96
C VAL A 71 -11.41 -17.66 -1.34
N TYR A 72 -12.20 -17.29 -2.36
CA TYR A 72 -13.14 -18.20 -3.00
C TYR A 72 -12.43 -19.08 -4.04
N ILE A 73 -12.40 -20.40 -3.82
CA ILE A 73 -11.63 -21.33 -4.67
C ILE A 73 -12.53 -21.98 -5.72
N ALA A 74 -12.56 -21.41 -6.93
CA ALA A 74 -13.43 -21.91 -8.01
C ALA A 74 -13.04 -23.31 -8.53
N ASP A 75 -11.74 -23.61 -8.59
CA ASP A 75 -11.21 -24.93 -8.96
C ASP A 75 -10.67 -25.64 -7.72
N THR A 76 -11.42 -26.62 -7.24
CA THR A 76 -11.12 -27.37 -6.02
C THR A 76 -10.46 -28.72 -6.30
N SER A 77 -9.90 -28.91 -7.50
CA SER A 77 -9.22 -30.16 -7.88
C SER A 77 -7.88 -30.35 -7.17
N ASP A 78 -7.23 -29.26 -6.75
CA ASP A 78 -5.99 -29.27 -5.96
C ASP A 78 -6.26 -28.90 -4.50
N VAL A 79 -6.17 -29.90 -3.63
CA VAL A 79 -6.37 -29.74 -2.19
C VAL A 79 -5.39 -28.76 -1.55
N ARG A 80 -4.19 -28.56 -2.13
CA ARG A 80 -3.19 -27.63 -1.59
C ARG A 80 -3.62 -26.18 -1.71
N VAL A 81 -4.48 -25.86 -2.68
CA VAL A 81 -5.04 -24.51 -2.85
C VAL A 81 -6.16 -24.27 -1.84
N LEU A 82 -6.94 -25.31 -1.49
CA LEU A 82 -7.98 -25.23 -0.46
C LEU A 82 -7.41 -24.96 0.93
N PHE A 83 -6.21 -25.48 1.21
CA PHE A 83 -5.55 -25.37 2.51
C PHE A 83 -4.20 -24.64 2.43
N GLY A 84 -4.17 -23.52 1.70
CA GLY A 84 -2.98 -22.68 1.57
C GLY A 84 -3.18 -21.28 2.13
N ASP A 85 -2.09 -20.55 2.32
CA ASP A 85 -2.00 -19.22 2.92
C ASP A 85 -3.03 -18.21 2.40
N THR A 86 -3.44 -18.31 1.13
CA THR A 86 -4.51 -17.44 0.60
C THR A 86 -5.84 -17.68 1.32
N VAL A 87 -6.23 -18.91 1.61
CA VAL A 87 -7.51 -19.19 2.28
C VAL A 87 -7.47 -18.77 3.75
N TYR A 88 -6.35 -19.04 4.42
CA TYR A 88 -6.14 -18.73 5.85
C TYR A 88 -5.88 -17.23 6.06
N ASP A 89 -4.74 -16.73 5.60
CA ASP A 89 -4.23 -15.42 5.97
C ASP A 89 -4.96 -14.29 5.25
N LYS A 90 -5.18 -14.40 3.93
CA LYS A 90 -6.02 -13.43 3.22
C LYS A 90 -7.48 -13.53 3.70
N GLY A 91 -7.97 -14.72 4.05
CA GLY A 91 -9.29 -14.89 4.67
C GLY A 91 -9.42 -14.11 5.98
N ALA A 92 -8.42 -14.18 6.86
CA ALA A 92 -8.36 -13.39 8.08
C ALA A 92 -8.26 -11.88 7.79
N TRP A 93 -7.47 -11.48 6.80
CA TRP A 93 -7.40 -10.09 6.34
C TRP A 93 -8.73 -9.55 5.82
N VAL A 94 -9.56 -10.38 5.16
CA VAL A 94 -10.91 -9.99 4.74
C VAL A 94 -11.76 -9.61 5.96
N LEU A 95 -11.74 -10.43 7.01
CA LEU A 95 -12.49 -10.14 8.25
C LEU A 95 -11.93 -8.92 8.97
N HIS A 96 -10.60 -8.76 9.01
CA HIS A 96 -9.93 -7.58 9.55
C HIS A 96 -10.35 -6.28 8.84
N MET A 97 -10.30 -6.26 7.51
CA MET A 97 -10.75 -5.12 6.70
C MET A 97 -12.24 -4.83 6.91
N LEU A 98 -13.06 -5.88 7.00
CA LEU A 98 -14.49 -5.73 7.24
C LEU A 98 -14.77 -5.10 8.62
N ARG A 99 -14.01 -5.48 9.66
CA ARG A 99 -14.05 -4.83 10.97
C ARG A 99 -13.68 -3.35 10.88
N GLY A 100 -12.62 -3.00 10.16
CA GLY A 100 -12.23 -1.60 9.93
C GLY A 100 -13.32 -0.78 9.23
N ILE A 101 -14.04 -1.37 8.26
CA ILE A 101 -15.14 -0.70 7.55
C ILE A 101 -16.36 -0.50 8.44
N LEU A 102 -16.77 -1.55 9.17
CA LEU A 102 -18.00 -1.55 9.95
C LEU A 102 -17.86 -0.88 11.32
N GLY A 103 -16.65 -0.90 11.89
CA GLY A 103 -16.39 -0.62 13.29
C GLY A 103 -16.75 -1.81 14.19
N ASP A 104 -16.13 -1.86 15.37
CA ASP A 104 -16.21 -2.99 16.30
C ASP A 104 -17.64 -3.40 16.66
N GLU A 105 -18.49 -2.45 17.05
CA GLU A 105 -19.85 -2.74 17.51
C GLU A 105 -20.67 -3.48 16.45
N VAL A 106 -20.65 -2.98 15.21
CA VAL A 106 -21.41 -3.55 14.09
C VAL A 106 -20.79 -4.87 13.64
N PHE A 107 -19.46 -4.93 13.56
CA PHE A 107 -18.74 -6.14 13.14
C PHE A 107 -18.98 -7.31 14.10
N PHE A 108 -18.78 -7.12 15.40
CA PHE A 108 -19.01 -8.18 16.38
C PHE A 108 -20.50 -8.53 16.53
N SER A 109 -21.41 -7.57 16.32
CA SER A 109 -22.85 -7.87 16.20
C SER A 109 -23.15 -8.77 15.01
N ALA A 110 -22.48 -8.56 13.86
CA ALA A 110 -22.63 -9.41 12.69
C ALA A 110 -22.05 -10.82 12.92
N LEU A 111 -20.89 -10.94 13.55
CA LEU A 111 -20.33 -12.25 13.91
C LEU A 111 -21.24 -13.01 14.89
N HIS A 112 -21.75 -12.33 15.92
CA HIS A 112 -22.68 -12.93 16.85
C HIS A 112 -23.98 -13.36 16.15
N ALA A 113 -24.54 -12.52 15.29
CA ALA A 113 -25.71 -12.86 14.49
C ALA A 113 -25.44 -14.08 13.61
N TYR A 114 -24.30 -14.13 12.91
CA TYR A 114 -23.92 -15.27 12.08
C TYR A 114 -23.82 -16.57 12.88
N ALA A 115 -23.17 -16.53 14.04
CA ALA A 115 -22.97 -17.69 14.92
C ALA A 115 -24.25 -18.19 15.62
N THR A 116 -25.32 -17.39 15.66
CA THR A 116 -26.55 -17.70 16.42
C THR A 116 -27.81 -17.77 15.55
N ASP A 117 -27.72 -17.39 14.27
CA ASP A 117 -28.86 -17.45 13.36
C ASP A 117 -29.26 -18.91 13.09
N PRO A 118 -30.52 -19.31 13.34
CA PRO A 118 -30.98 -20.68 13.10
C PRO A 118 -30.87 -21.15 11.64
N ARG A 119 -30.71 -20.24 10.68
CA ARG A 119 -30.48 -20.57 9.27
C ARG A 119 -29.06 -21.11 9.01
N PHE A 120 -28.10 -20.76 9.86
CA PHE A 120 -26.68 -21.11 9.69
C PHE A 120 -26.20 -22.06 10.76
N LEU A 121 -26.64 -21.88 12.01
CA LEU A 121 -26.26 -22.75 13.12
C LEU A 121 -26.73 -24.18 12.87
N TYR A 122 -25.79 -25.12 12.89
CA TYR A 122 -25.92 -26.54 12.53
C TYR A 122 -26.34 -26.79 11.07
N HIS A 123 -26.00 -25.86 10.18
CA HIS A 123 -26.29 -25.92 8.75
C HIS A 123 -25.08 -25.46 7.93
N ASN A 124 -25.28 -25.40 6.61
CA ASN A 124 -24.26 -24.97 5.68
C ASN A 124 -24.49 -23.53 5.22
N ALA A 125 -23.43 -22.73 5.18
CA ALA A 125 -23.46 -21.34 4.71
C ALA A 125 -22.52 -21.14 3.51
N ALA A 126 -22.91 -20.27 2.58
CA ALA A 126 -22.00 -19.78 1.55
C ALA A 126 -21.56 -18.34 1.81
N THR A 127 -20.56 -17.91 1.06
CA THR A 127 -20.06 -16.52 1.08
C THR A 127 -21.19 -15.50 0.93
N ALA A 128 -22.13 -15.75 0.01
CA ALA A 128 -23.27 -14.85 -0.24
C ALA A 128 -24.22 -14.73 0.97
N ASP A 129 -24.35 -15.79 1.78
CA ASP A 129 -25.17 -15.79 2.97
C ASP A 129 -24.54 -14.91 4.07
N PHE A 130 -23.23 -15.05 4.28
CA PHE A 130 -22.48 -14.21 5.21
C PHE A 130 -22.45 -12.74 4.77
N GLN A 131 -22.28 -12.47 3.47
CA GLN A 131 -22.40 -11.13 2.90
C GLN A 131 -23.78 -10.53 3.19
N ALA A 132 -24.86 -11.26 2.87
CA ALA A 132 -26.23 -10.78 3.09
C ALA A 132 -26.50 -10.47 4.56
N LEU A 133 -26.00 -11.30 5.48
CA LEU A 133 -26.10 -11.04 6.92
C LEU A 133 -25.34 -9.79 7.33
N CYS A 134 -24.11 -9.60 6.89
CA CYS A 134 -23.33 -8.39 7.18
C CYS A 134 -24.02 -7.12 6.69
N GLN A 135 -24.61 -7.15 5.50
CA GLN A 135 -25.39 -6.02 4.97
C GLN A 135 -26.67 -5.76 5.78
N ALA A 136 -27.37 -6.82 6.21
CA ALA A 136 -28.58 -6.69 7.01
C ALA A 136 -28.30 -6.09 8.40
N VAL A 137 -27.19 -6.50 9.05
CA VAL A 137 -26.81 -5.99 10.37
C VAL A 137 -26.26 -4.57 10.29
N SER A 138 -25.44 -4.27 9.28
CA SER A 138 -24.79 -2.96 9.15
C SER A 138 -25.66 -1.89 8.49
N GLY A 139 -26.67 -2.28 7.72
CA GLY A 139 -27.44 -1.38 6.86
C GLY A 139 -26.62 -0.78 5.71
N ARG A 140 -25.43 -1.30 5.41
CA ARG A 140 -24.53 -0.80 4.37
C ARG A 140 -24.53 -1.72 3.16
N ASP A 141 -24.35 -1.14 1.98
CA ASP A 141 -24.01 -1.90 0.78
C ASP A 141 -22.54 -2.33 0.85
N LEU A 142 -22.32 -3.65 0.83
CA LEU A 142 -21.02 -4.29 0.91
C LEU A 142 -20.71 -5.10 -0.36
N GLU A 143 -21.53 -5.00 -1.41
CA GLU A 143 -21.32 -5.73 -2.67
C GLU A 143 -19.93 -5.43 -3.24
N TRP A 144 -19.52 -4.16 -3.26
CA TRP A 144 -18.19 -3.74 -3.72
C TRP A 144 -17.06 -4.41 -2.94
N PHE A 145 -17.23 -4.59 -1.62
CA PHE A 145 -16.23 -5.15 -0.73
C PHE A 145 -16.07 -6.65 -0.99
N PHE A 146 -17.17 -7.40 -0.93
CA PHE A 146 -17.15 -8.85 -1.17
C PHE A 146 -16.72 -9.18 -2.59
N ALA A 147 -17.23 -8.45 -3.59
CA ALA A 147 -16.87 -8.62 -5.00
C ALA A 147 -15.35 -8.55 -5.22
N GLN A 148 -14.66 -7.62 -4.55
CA GLN A 148 -13.22 -7.43 -4.76
C GLN A 148 -12.33 -8.25 -3.83
N TRP A 149 -12.73 -8.46 -2.58
CA TRP A 149 -11.85 -9.11 -1.61
C TRP A 149 -12.05 -10.61 -1.52
N ILE A 150 -13.25 -11.11 -1.85
CA ILE A 150 -13.51 -12.55 -1.88
C ILE A 150 -13.10 -13.17 -3.22
N TYR A 151 -13.59 -12.60 -4.32
CA TYR A 151 -13.58 -13.25 -5.63
C TYR A 151 -12.42 -12.82 -6.53
N ARG A 152 -11.69 -11.76 -6.19
CA ARG A 152 -10.57 -11.27 -7.01
C ARG A 152 -9.22 -11.56 -6.35
N ILE A 153 -8.22 -11.68 -7.21
CA ILE A 153 -6.82 -11.90 -6.85
C ILE A 153 -6.12 -10.54 -6.67
N GLY A 154 -5.08 -10.51 -5.84
CA GLY A 154 -4.24 -9.35 -5.62
C GLY A 154 -4.79 -8.38 -4.59
N ARG A 155 -4.16 -7.19 -4.55
CA ARG A 155 -4.41 -6.09 -3.62
C ARG A 155 -3.95 -4.76 -4.25
N PRO A 156 -4.39 -3.59 -3.75
CA PRO A 156 -3.92 -2.32 -4.26
C PRO A 156 -2.46 -2.06 -3.88
N VAL A 157 -1.68 -1.60 -4.86
CA VAL A 157 -0.38 -0.94 -4.63
C VAL A 157 -0.61 0.55 -4.79
N TYR A 158 -0.57 1.30 -3.69
CA TYR A 158 -0.76 2.74 -3.71
C TYR A 158 0.58 3.45 -3.84
N HIS A 159 0.81 4.02 -5.02
CA HIS A 159 1.85 5.00 -5.24
C HIS A 159 1.32 6.36 -4.82
N TYR A 160 1.85 6.93 -3.74
CA TYR A 160 1.33 8.17 -3.20
C TYR A 160 2.39 9.25 -3.07
N ARG A 161 1.97 10.50 -3.17
CA ARG A 161 2.79 11.68 -2.86
C ARG A 161 1.91 12.76 -2.27
N TRP A 162 2.49 13.63 -1.46
CA TRP A 162 1.74 14.73 -0.89
C TRP A 162 2.57 16.01 -0.78
N GLU A 163 1.87 17.14 -0.87
CA GLU A 163 2.44 18.45 -0.66
C GLU A 163 1.50 19.35 0.12
N VAL A 164 2.08 20.28 0.88
CA VAL A 164 1.30 21.27 1.61
C VAL A 164 1.41 22.60 0.89
N GLN A 165 0.26 23.11 0.48
CA GLN A 165 0.09 24.43 -0.12
C GLN A 165 -0.54 25.40 0.87
N GLY A 166 -0.38 26.70 0.63
CA GLY A 166 -1.00 27.76 1.42
C GLY A 166 -0.11 28.35 2.53
N GLY A 167 -0.71 29.29 3.28
CA GLY A 167 -0.08 30.09 4.33
C GLY A 167 -1.08 31.10 4.91
N GLY A 168 -0.80 31.67 6.08
CA GLY A 168 -1.70 32.64 6.72
C GLY A 168 -2.88 32.04 7.49
N GLY A 169 -2.74 30.82 8.03
CA GLY A 169 -3.71 30.21 8.95
C GLY A 169 -4.60 29.11 8.36
N MET A 170 -4.50 28.85 7.06
CA MET A 170 -5.07 27.66 6.42
C MET A 170 -4.03 27.00 5.51
N PHE A 171 -3.90 25.69 5.65
CA PHE A 171 -3.01 24.86 4.86
C PHE A 171 -3.83 23.79 4.14
N THR A 172 -3.49 23.54 2.88
CA THR A 172 -4.12 22.48 2.09
C THR A 172 -3.07 21.42 1.80
N THR A 173 -3.24 20.24 2.37
CA THR A 173 -2.50 19.05 1.97
C THR A 173 -3.13 18.47 0.72
N VAL A 174 -2.39 18.47 -0.38
CA VAL A 174 -2.74 17.80 -1.63
C VAL A 174 -2.07 16.43 -1.61
N LEU A 175 -2.87 15.38 -1.53
CA LEU A 175 -2.44 13.97 -1.57
C LEU A 175 -2.84 13.38 -2.92
N ASP A 176 -1.87 13.03 -3.75
CA ASP A 176 -2.08 12.27 -4.98
C ASP A 176 -1.86 10.78 -4.67
N ILE A 177 -2.83 9.94 -5.02
CA ILE A 177 -2.74 8.47 -4.98
C ILE A 177 -2.88 7.94 -6.40
N THR A 178 -2.04 6.98 -6.78
CA THR A 178 -2.13 6.21 -8.01
C THR A 178 -2.14 4.73 -7.66
N GLN A 179 -3.20 4.02 -8.02
CA GLN A 179 -3.26 2.57 -7.92
C GLN A 179 -2.48 1.96 -9.07
N GLN A 180 -1.46 1.18 -8.76
CA GLN A 180 -0.79 0.32 -9.73
C GLN A 180 -1.16 -1.14 -9.48
N PRO A 181 -1.30 -1.96 -10.53
CA PRO A 181 -1.48 -3.38 -10.36
C PRO A 181 -0.26 -3.99 -9.66
N SER A 182 -0.47 -4.71 -8.57
CA SER A 182 0.57 -5.53 -7.94
C SER A 182 1.10 -6.55 -8.97
N GLN A 183 2.42 -6.68 -9.14
CA GLN A 183 2.98 -7.80 -9.90
C GLN A 183 2.65 -9.12 -9.17
N PRO A 184 2.34 -10.23 -9.87
CA PRO A 184 2.31 -10.42 -11.34
C PRO A 184 1.00 -10.00 -12.04
N TYR A 185 0.05 -9.39 -11.34
CA TYR A 185 -1.31 -9.08 -11.80
C TYR A 185 -1.39 -7.82 -12.66
N GLN A 186 -0.67 -7.76 -13.79
CA GLN A 186 -0.55 -6.57 -14.65
C GLN A 186 -1.89 -6.00 -15.20
N ASN A 187 -2.99 -6.76 -15.11
CA ASN A 187 -4.34 -6.35 -15.49
C ASN A 187 -5.32 -6.29 -14.29
N ALA A 188 -4.82 -6.21 -13.05
CA ALA A 188 -5.68 -6.14 -11.88
C ALA A 188 -6.63 -4.94 -11.99
N ARG A 189 -7.93 -5.19 -11.75
CA ARG A 189 -8.91 -4.12 -11.66
C ARG A 189 -8.59 -3.25 -10.43
N LEU A 190 -9.06 -2.01 -10.44
CA LEU A 190 -8.92 -1.13 -9.28
C LEU A 190 -9.63 -1.71 -8.06
N PHE A 191 -9.13 -1.39 -6.89
CA PHE A 191 -9.78 -1.66 -5.61
C PHE A 191 -10.42 -0.38 -5.12
N THR A 192 -11.62 -0.50 -4.56
CA THR A 192 -12.26 0.62 -3.88
C THR A 192 -12.11 0.42 -2.39
N MET A 193 -11.59 1.40 -1.66
CA MET A 193 -11.44 1.31 -0.20
C MET A 193 -11.51 2.69 0.48
N PRO A 194 -12.10 2.77 1.69
CA PRO A 194 -11.79 3.85 2.60
C PRO A 194 -10.34 3.72 3.08
N LEU A 195 -9.60 4.83 3.05
CA LEU A 195 -8.25 4.95 3.59
C LEU A 195 -8.25 6.02 4.67
N GLU A 196 -7.77 5.67 5.86
CA GLU A 196 -7.54 6.65 6.91
C GLU A 196 -6.24 7.41 6.64
N ILE A 197 -6.27 8.73 6.73
CA ILE A 197 -5.11 9.60 6.49
C ILE A 197 -4.83 10.37 7.78
N ARG A 198 -3.73 10.04 8.44
CA ARG A 198 -3.27 10.76 9.63
C ARG A 198 -2.35 11.90 9.23
N LEU A 199 -2.75 13.11 9.56
CA LEU A 199 -1.95 14.32 9.41
C LEU A 199 -1.41 14.74 10.77
N ARG A 200 -0.09 14.89 10.88
CA ARG A 200 0.58 15.39 12.10
C ARG A 200 1.40 16.65 11.83
N GLY A 201 1.47 17.52 12.83
CA GLY A 201 2.22 18.76 12.85
C GLY A 201 2.54 19.19 14.28
N ALA A 202 3.06 20.42 14.47
CA ALA A 202 3.50 20.87 15.80
C ALA A 202 2.40 20.83 16.87
N GLN A 203 1.16 21.19 16.53
CA GLN A 203 -0.01 21.06 17.41
C GLN A 203 -1.21 20.52 16.60
N LEU A 204 -0.94 19.61 15.67
CA LEU A 204 -1.92 18.95 14.81
C LEU A 204 -1.76 17.44 14.93
N ASP A 205 -2.85 16.74 15.24
CA ASP A 205 -3.02 15.30 15.05
C ASP A 205 -4.47 15.11 14.62
N THR A 206 -4.68 14.71 13.37
CA THR A 206 -6.02 14.57 12.80
C THR A 206 -6.04 13.37 11.89
N LEU A 207 -7.09 12.57 12.02
CA LEU A 207 -7.38 11.42 11.18
C LEU A 207 -8.56 11.77 10.28
N VAL A 208 -8.40 11.57 8.97
CA VAL A 208 -9.45 11.80 7.98
C VAL A 208 -9.59 10.59 7.09
N THR A 209 -10.79 10.06 6.93
CA THR A 209 -11.06 8.98 5.99
C THR A 209 -11.35 9.54 4.59
N VAL A 210 -10.64 9.05 3.58
CA VAL A 210 -10.90 9.33 2.17
C VAL A 210 -11.30 8.07 1.43
N TRP A 211 -12.08 8.18 0.36
CA TRP A 211 -12.49 7.04 -0.45
C TRP A 211 -11.71 7.01 -1.76
N ASP A 212 -10.80 6.04 -1.89
CA ASP A 212 -10.04 5.80 -3.11
C ASP A 212 -10.74 4.75 -3.97
N SER A 213 -10.99 5.08 -5.24
CA SER A 213 -11.70 4.22 -6.20
C SER A 213 -11.23 4.39 -7.65
N LEU A 214 -10.28 5.30 -7.89
CA LEU A 214 -9.80 5.65 -9.23
C LEU A 214 -8.32 5.24 -9.42
N ALA A 215 -7.93 5.00 -10.67
CA ALA A 215 -6.54 4.68 -11.01
C ALA A 215 -5.57 5.79 -10.58
N GLN A 216 -6.02 7.05 -10.66
CA GLN A 216 -5.34 8.21 -10.12
C GLN A 216 -6.38 9.11 -9.46
N GLN A 217 -6.17 9.44 -8.19
CA GLN A 217 -7.08 10.25 -7.40
C GLN A 217 -6.31 11.28 -6.58
N GLN A 218 -6.86 12.48 -6.48
CA GLN A 218 -6.29 13.56 -5.67
C GLN A 218 -7.26 13.92 -4.55
N PHE A 219 -6.74 13.99 -3.33
CA PHE A 219 -7.45 14.44 -2.15
C PHE A 219 -6.88 15.76 -1.65
N ARG A 220 -7.76 16.64 -1.15
CA ARG A 220 -7.40 17.95 -0.61
C ARG A 220 -7.90 18.04 0.82
N LEU A 221 -6.96 17.99 1.77
CA LEU A 221 -7.24 18.00 3.20
C LEU A 221 -6.85 19.36 3.77
N VAL A 222 -7.81 20.07 4.36
CA VAL A 222 -7.59 21.43 4.88
C VAL A 222 -7.37 21.39 6.39
N THR A 223 -6.30 22.02 6.86
CA THR A 223 -5.94 22.09 8.29
C THR A 223 -5.59 23.52 8.69
N ALA A 224 -5.85 23.87 9.95
CA ALA A 224 -5.51 25.18 10.52
C ALA A 224 -4.01 25.37 10.75
N GLN A 225 -3.27 24.26 10.89
CA GLN A 225 -1.83 24.24 11.07
C GLN A 225 -1.17 23.43 9.98
N ARG A 226 0.10 23.75 9.68
CA ARG A 226 0.86 23.11 8.62
C ARG A 226 1.20 21.66 9.01
N PRO A 227 0.73 20.65 8.26
CA PRO A 227 1.15 19.28 8.48
C PRO A 227 2.62 19.11 8.10
N THR A 228 3.37 18.39 8.92
CA THR A 228 4.76 18.02 8.69
C THR A 228 4.93 16.53 8.44
N PHE A 229 3.87 15.74 8.65
CA PHE A 229 3.85 14.31 8.48
C PHE A 229 2.46 13.85 8.00
N LEU A 230 2.45 12.87 7.10
CA LEU A 230 1.26 12.19 6.59
C LEU A 230 1.52 10.69 6.66
N GLU A 231 0.53 9.94 7.14
CA GLU A 231 0.55 8.49 7.17
C GLU A 231 -0.78 7.97 6.65
N ILE A 232 -0.71 6.98 5.76
CA ILE A 232 -1.87 6.32 5.17
C ILE A 232 -2.10 5.04 5.95
N ASP A 233 -3.32 4.88 6.45
CA ASP A 233 -3.82 3.75 7.20
C ASP A 233 -2.93 3.39 8.42
N PRO A 234 -2.82 4.31 9.40
CA PRO A 234 -1.88 4.20 10.52
C PRO A 234 -2.15 2.99 11.43
N ASP A 235 -3.36 2.42 11.38
CA ASP A 235 -3.78 1.26 12.17
C ASP A 235 -3.87 -0.03 11.33
N ASP A 236 -3.35 -0.02 10.09
CA ASP A 236 -3.20 -1.16 9.17
C ASP A 236 -4.50 -1.89 8.84
N TRP A 237 -5.62 -1.17 8.70
CA TRP A 237 -6.92 -1.79 8.40
C TRP A 237 -7.00 -2.43 7.02
N VAL A 238 -6.20 -1.96 6.05
CA VAL A 238 -6.31 -2.33 4.64
C VAL A 238 -5.11 -3.16 4.19
N LEU A 239 -5.39 -4.35 3.64
CA LEU A 239 -4.40 -5.19 2.95
C LEU A 239 -3.93 -4.48 1.67
N LYS A 240 -2.72 -3.92 1.70
CA LYS A 240 -2.20 -3.03 0.65
C LYS A 240 -0.68 -3.04 0.62
N GLU A 241 -0.13 -2.51 -0.47
CA GLU A 241 1.26 -2.07 -0.52
C GLU A 241 1.29 -0.54 -0.66
N LEU A 242 2.19 0.12 0.08
CA LEU A 242 2.38 1.56 0.02
C LEU A 242 3.76 1.87 -0.55
N VAL A 243 3.78 2.69 -1.60
CA VAL A 243 5.02 3.21 -2.20
C VAL A 243 4.95 4.73 -2.16
N GLU A 244 5.68 5.36 -1.23
CA GLU A 244 5.83 6.81 -1.26
C GLU A 244 6.68 7.17 -2.48
N VAL A 245 6.05 7.85 -3.44
CA VAL A 245 6.70 8.35 -4.63
C VAL A 245 7.49 9.59 -4.21
N PRO A 246 8.83 9.59 -4.34
CA PRO A 246 9.62 10.77 -4.05
C PRO A 246 9.07 11.96 -4.84
N ARG A 247 9.11 13.18 -4.28
CA ARG A 247 8.63 14.43 -4.94
C ARG A 247 9.13 14.65 -6.37
N ASP A 248 10.19 13.94 -6.70
CA ASP A 248 11.00 14.01 -7.88
C ASP A 248 10.65 12.95 -8.95
N GLU A 249 9.72 12.04 -8.68
CA GLU A 249 9.14 11.16 -9.69
C GLU A 249 8.02 11.89 -10.44
N PHE A 250 8.36 12.17 -11.68
CA PHE A 250 7.59 13.05 -12.51
C PHE A 250 6.48 12.29 -13.26
N SER A 251 5.22 12.60 -12.97
CA SER A 251 4.06 12.18 -13.76
C SER A 251 3.47 13.36 -14.54
N GLY A 252 3.03 13.11 -15.78
CA GLY A 252 2.40 14.11 -16.67
C GLY A 252 3.34 14.87 -17.61
N ILE A 253 2.95 16.07 -18.03
CA ILE A 253 3.76 16.99 -18.83
C ILE A 253 4.34 18.07 -17.90
N PRO A 254 5.67 18.28 -17.85
CA PRO A 254 6.25 19.34 -17.03
C PRO A 254 5.80 20.73 -17.49
N LEU A 255 5.24 21.52 -16.58
CA LEU A 255 4.93 22.93 -16.82
C LEU A 255 6.19 23.83 -16.80
N ASP A 256 7.23 23.40 -16.08
CA ASP A 256 8.50 24.11 -15.90
C ASP A 256 9.71 23.16 -16.00
N PHE A 257 10.91 23.71 -16.13
CA PHE A 257 12.15 22.92 -16.06
C PHE A 257 12.41 22.42 -14.65
N ARG A 258 12.48 21.09 -14.50
CA ARG A 258 12.64 20.41 -13.21
C ARG A 258 13.87 19.52 -13.19
N LEU A 259 14.52 19.45 -12.04
CA LEU A 259 15.62 18.52 -11.76
C LEU A 259 15.29 17.78 -10.47
N ALA A 260 15.25 16.45 -10.56
CA ALA A 260 15.08 15.56 -9.42
C ALA A 260 16.38 15.36 -8.64
N GLN A 261 16.25 15.03 -7.36
CA GLN A 261 17.30 14.36 -6.61
C GLN A 261 17.59 12.99 -7.27
N ASN A 262 18.87 12.69 -7.50
CA ASN A 262 19.29 11.41 -8.06
C ASN A 262 18.90 10.24 -7.12
N TYR A 263 18.58 9.08 -7.69
CA TYR A 263 18.22 7.88 -6.94
C TYR A 263 18.89 6.63 -7.53
N PRO A 264 19.47 5.74 -6.71
CA PRO A 264 19.65 5.89 -5.26
C PRO A 264 20.61 7.03 -4.90
N ASN A 265 20.54 7.54 -3.66
CA ASN A 265 21.49 8.49 -3.09
C ASN A 265 21.53 8.33 -1.54
N PRO A 266 22.66 7.89 -0.94
CA PRO A 266 23.91 7.52 -1.58
C PRO A 266 23.76 6.33 -2.54
N PHE A 267 24.65 6.21 -3.52
CA PHE A 267 24.63 5.09 -4.48
C PHE A 267 25.96 4.36 -4.53
N ASN A 268 25.90 3.07 -4.86
CA ASN A 268 27.05 2.25 -5.23
C ASN A 268 26.87 1.81 -6.68
N SER A 269 27.92 1.94 -7.48
CA SER A 269 27.97 1.64 -8.92
C SER A 269 27.20 2.58 -9.85
N ALA A 270 25.90 2.83 -9.68
CA ALA A 270 25.16 3.74 -10.56
C ALA A 270 23.99 4.47 -9.88
N THR A 271 23.61 5.62 -10.44
CA THR A 271 22.45 6.40 -10.04
C THR A 271 21.71 6.98 -11.23
N VAL A 272 20.41 7.24 -11.07
CA VAL A 272 19.55 7.83 -12.09
C VAL A 272 19.27 9.28 -11.72
N ILE A 273 19.60 10.21 -12.62
CA ILE A 273 19.27 11.63 -12.55
C ILE A 273 18.04 11.87 -13.43
N ARG A 274 16.90 12.21 -12.82
CA ARG A 274 15.66 12.49 -13.55
C ARG A 274 15.45 14.00 -13.75
N PHE A 275 14.85 14.41 -14.85
CA PHE A 275 14.57 15.82 -15.12
C PHE A 275 13.38 16.00 -16.05
N GLY A 276 12.73 17.16 -15.99
CA GLY A 276 11.61 17.53 -16.86
C GLY A 276 11.94 18.76 -17.69
N ILE A 277 11.60 18.72 -18.98
CA ILE A 277 11.69 19.89 -19.87
C ILE A 277 10.30 20.27 -20.41
N PRO A 278 9.86 21.54 -20.24
CA PRO A 278 8.53 21.99 -20.65
C PRO A 278 8.40 22.25 -22.16
N ALA A 279 9.53 22.36 -22.86
CA ALA A 279 9.59 22.57 -24.31
C ALA A 279 10.71 21.71 -24.93
N PRO A 280 10.59 21.30 -26.20
CA PRO A 280 11.61 20.48 -26.85
C PRO A 280 12.96 21.23 -26.96
N GLY A 281 14.05 20.57 -26.57
CA GLY A 281 15.37 21.19 -26.53
C GLY A 281 16.48 20.23 -26.14
N ALA A 282 17.73 20.65 -26.33
CA ALA A 282 18.90 19.90 -25.84
C ALA A 282 19.19 20.28 -24.38
N VAL A 283 19.63 19.29 -23.60
CA VAL A 283 20.03 19.45 -22.20
C VAL A 283 21.53 19.19 -22.07
N LEU A 284 22.21 20.05 -21.31
CA LEU A 284 23.60 19.86 -20.92
C LEU A 284 23.65 19.35 -19.49
N ILE A 285 24.25 18.18 -19.30
CA ILE A 285 24.44 17.52 -18.01
C ILE A 285 25.91 17.61 -17.65
N GLU A 286 26.24 18.19 -16.51
CA GLU A 286 27.60 18.35 -16.01
C GLU A 286 27.70 17.80 -14.60
N ILE A 287 28.77 17.08 -14.29
CA ILE A 287 29.06 16.57 -12.95
C ILE A 287 30.39 17.15 -12.48
N PHE A 288 30.42 17.58 -11.23
CA PHE A 288 31.54 18.25 -10.59
C PHE A 288 31.93 17.53 -9.30
N ASP A 289 33.22 17.55 -8.97
CA ASP A 289 33.69 17.21 -7.63
C ASP A 289 33.49 18.38 -6.64
N LEU A 290 33.77 18.17 -5.35
CA LEU A 290 33.66 19.21 -4.31
C LEU A 290 34.59 20.41 -4.51
N LEU A 291 35.65 20.28 -5.33
CA LEU A 291 36.55 21.36 -5.68
C LEU A 291 36.05 22.16 -6.90
N GLY A 292 34.89 21.82 -7.44
CA GLY A 292 34.29 22.46 -8.62
C GLY A 292 34.93 22.03 -9.95
N ARG A 293 35.76 20.97 -9.95
CA ARG A 293 36.32 20.44 -11.20
C ARG A 293 35.27 19.58 -11.90
N ARG A 294 35.09 19.79 -13.20
CA ARG A 294 34.19 18.99 -14.04
C ARG A 294 34.78 17.61 -14.25
N VAL A 295 34.02 16.58 -13.88
CA VAL A 295 34.38 15.16 -14.05
C VAL A 295 33.63 14.52 -15.22
N LEU A 296 32.42 15.01 -15.52
CA LEU A 296 31.63 14.54 -16.67
C LEU A 296 30.93 15.73 -17.34
N THR A 297 30.82 15.67 -18.67
CA THR A 297 29.95 16.56 -19.45
C THR A 297 29.28 15.75 -20.54
N GLN A 298 27.96 15.66 -20.49
CA GLN A 298 27.13 14.98 -21.47
C GLN A 298 26.13 15.98 -22.05
N ARG A 299 26.12 16.13 -23.37
CA ARG A 299 25.08 16.86 -24.07
C ARG A 299 24.10 15.87 -24.67
N THR A 300 22.80 16.07 -24.44
CA THR A 300 21.78 15.26 -25.08
C THR A 300 21.55 15.74 -26.52
N GLU A 301 21.01 14.87 -27.34
CA GLU A 301 20.30 15.31 -28.54
C GLU A 301 19.05 16.12 -28.17
N ARG A 302 18.33 16.62 -29.18
CA ARG A 302 17.09 17.36 -28.95
C ARG A 302 16.03 16.44 -28.37
N LEU A 303 15.69 16.66 -27.11
CA LEU A 303 14.63 15.94 -26.41
C LEU A 303 13.27 16.59 -26.69
N ILE A 304 12.21 15.80 -26.68
CA ILE A 304 10.82 16.28 -26.73
C ILE A 304 10.36 16.76 -25.35
N THR A 305 9.28 17.56 -25.28
CA THR A 305 8.64 17.91 -24.01
C THR A 305 8.31 16.64 -23.22
N GLY A 306 8.65 16.64 -21.94
CA GLY A 306 8.40 15.50 -21.07
C GLY A 306 9.46 15.31 -20.01
N PHE A 307 9.36 14.17 -19.34
CA PHE A 307 10.30 13.74 -18.32
C PHE A 307 11.29 12.75 -18.90
N HIS A 308 12.54 12.91 -18.49
CA HIS A 308 13.71 12.21 -19.03
C HIS A 308 14.62 11.76 -17.90
N GLN A 309 15.53 10.84 -18.19
CA GLN A 309 16.49 10.33 -17.23
C GLN A 309 17.89 10.21 -17.84
N PHE A 310 18.90 10.35 -16.99
CA PHE A 310 20.29 10.13 -17.30
C PHE A 310 20.91 9.23 -16.22
N VAL A 311 21.53 8.14 -16.63
CA VAL A 311 22.21 7.22 -15.71
C VAL A 311 23.68 7.62 -15.63
N TRP A 312 24.19 7.73 -14.41
CA TRP A 312 25.61 7.93 -14.15
C TRP A 312 26.17 6.76 -13.34
N ASP A 313 27.27 6.19 -13.81
CA ASP A 313 27.93 4.99 -13.25
C ASP A 313 29.15 5.33 -12.36
N GLY A 314 29.25 6.58 -11.92
CA GLY A 314 30.36 7.04 -11.09
C GLY A 314 31.72 7.09 -11.81
N ARG A 315 31.74 7.09 -13.15
CA ARG A 315 32.97 7.28 -13.94
C ARG A 315 33.11 8.71 -14.46
N ASP A 316 34.36 9.12 -14.71
CA ASP A 316 34.67 10.36 -15.41
C ASP A 316 34.54 10.21 -16.94
N ALA A 317 34.72 11.30 -17.68
CA ALA A 317 34.66 11.31 -19.14
C ALA A 317 35.70 10.38 -19.84
N ALA A 318 36.73 9.92 -19.14
CA ALA A 318 37.72 8.97 -19.66
C ALA A 318 37.41 7.51 -19.24
N GLY A 319 36.26 7.26 -18.61
CA GLY A 319 35.85 5.95 -18.12
C GLY A 319 36.56 5.50 -16.84
N ARG A 320 37.30 6.42 -16.19
CA ARG A 320 38.00 6.11 -14.94
C ARG A 320 37.04 6.21 -13.77
N GLU A 321 37.22 5.31 -12.82
CA GLU A 321 36.40 5.25 -11.62
C GLU A 321 36.72 6.42 -10.69
N LEU A 322 35.67 7.07 -10.19
CA LEU A 322 35.81 8.15 -9.22
C LEU A 322 35.76 7.61 -7.79
N PRO A 323 36.47 8.24 -6.84
CA PRO A 323 36.48 7.82 -5.44
C PRO A 323 35.12 8.06 -4.76
N SER A 324 34.87 7.37 -3.64
CA SER A 324 33.74 7.68 -2.76
C SER A 324 33.80 9.14 -2.32
N GLY A 325 32.66 9.83 -2.35
CA GLY A 325 32.61 11.24 -2.04
C GLY A 325 31.34 11.94 -2.49
N VAL A 326 31.27 13.24 -2.23
CA VAL A 326 30.17 14.10 -2.66
C VAL A 326 30.47 14.69 -4.03
N TYR A 327 29.47 14.65 -4.91
CA TYR A 327 29.50 15.23 -6.24
C TYR A 327 28.31 16.17 -6.42
N VAL A 328 28.42 17.11 -7.35
CA VAL A 328 27.34 18.01 -7.74
C VAL A 328 27.03 17.78 -9.20
N TYR A 329 25.77 17.55 -9.55
CA TYR A 329 25.32 17.53 -10.93
C TYR A 329 24.51 18.79 -11.25
N ARG A 330 24.75 19.35 -12.43
CA ARG A 330 24.07 20.53 -12.96
C ARG A 330 23.46 20.18 -14.31
N LEU A 331 22.19 20.52 -14.49
CA LEU A 331 21.50 20.41 -15.77
C LEU A 331 21.12 21.80 -16.27
N SER A 332 21.36 22.05 -17.56
CA SER A 332 21.02 23.30 -18.23
C SER A 332 20.23 23.05 -19.52
N ALA A 333 19.12 23.78 -19.70
CA ALA A 333 18.28 23.76 -20.89
C ALA A 333 17.94 25.21 -21.30
N GLY A 334 18.49 25.68 -22.42
CA GLY A 334 18.34 27.07 -22.83
C GLY A 334 18.90 28.06 -21.79
N LYS A 335 18.04 28.92 -21.22
CA LYS A 335 18.40 29.90 -20.18
C LYS A 335 18.23 29.37 -18.74
N GLN A 336 17.68 28.17 -18.57
CA GLN A 336 17.39 27.60 -17.26
C GLN A 336 18.50 26.62 -16.85
N ALA A 337 18.87 26.67 -15.56
CA ALA A 337 19.79 25.71 -14.96
C ALA A 337 19.35 25.34 -13.55
N ARG A 338 19.64 24.10 -13.15
CA ARG A 338 19.40 23.54 -11.82
C ARG A 338 20.57 22.65 -11.43
N ALA A 339 20.85 22.53 -10.13
CA ALA A 339 21.89 21.65 -9.62
C ALA A 339 21.47 20.98 -8.32
N ALA A 340 22.00 19.79 -8.06
CA ALA A 340 21.79 19.05 -6.83
C ALA A 340 23.04 18.23 -6.47
N LYS A 341 23.10 17.78 -5.21
CA LYS A 341 24.24 17.05 -4.65
C LYS A 341 23.96 15.56 -4.65
N MET A 342 24.97 14.73 -4.87
CA MET A 342 24.88 13.27 -4.77
C MET A 342 26.08 12.70 -4.03
N VAL A 343 25.93 11.52 -3.44
CA VAL A 343 26.95 10.82 -2.65
C VAL A 343 27.25 9.48 -3.31
N LEU A 344 28.47 9.31 -3.80
CA LEU A 344 28.98 8.05 -4.31
C LEU A 344 29.64 7.27 -3.16
N LEU A 345 29.23 6.03 -2.95
CA LEU A 345 29.82 5.07 -2.03
C LEU A 345 30.34 3.88 -2.82
N ARG A 346 31.61 3.54 -2.62
CA ARG A 346 32.24 2.32 -3.12
C ARG A 346 32.71 1.45 -1.98
#